data_AF-A0A5C8SES1-F1
#
_entry.id   AF-A0A5C8SES1-F1
#
_cell.length_a   1.000
_cell.length_b   1.000
_cell.length_c   1.000
_cell.angle_alpha   90.00
_cell.angle_beta   90.00
_cell.angle_gamma   90.00
#
_symmetry.space_group_name_H-M   'P 1'
#
loop_
_entity.id
_entity.type
_entity.pdbx_description
1 polymer ?
#
loop_
_entity_poly.entity_id
_entity_poly.type
_entity_poly.pdbx_seq_one_letter_code
_entity_poly.pdbx_strand_id
1 'polypeptide(L)'
;MNRSWQVGTGLVLTALAGFVDALGFVRLGGLYTSFMSGNTTQLSVFLGHADFAHVVLPAILIGGFLGGAILGSGLSILIPSPWATPAVLGYEALLILAALGVGLAIPELGIAAFFMAVAMGSQNAVLAQVKGFRAGTTFVTGALFSLGQKVAQALTRTGPPFGWVGDGAVWAALLVGAFGGAVAYARLELYALFIPAAVSGLLALVAAIFALRHQTMMPEPPAT
;
A
#
# COMPACT_ATOMS: atom_id res chain seq x y z
N MET A 1 -2.74 18.65 -7.90
CA MET A 1 -3.80 17.62 -7.98
C MET A 1 -5.04 18.11 -7.24
N ASN A 2 -6.25 17.82 -7.75
CA ASN A 2 -7.49 18.13 -7.03
C ASN A 2 -7.74 17.08 -5.92
N ARG A 3 -8.62 17.41 -4.96
CA ARG A 3 -8.91 16.56 -3.79
C ARG A 3 -9.52 15.20 -4.17
N SER A 4 -10.40 15.17 -5.16
CA SER A 4 -11.06 13.94 -5.60
C SER A 4 -10.07 12.93 -6.18
N TRP A 5 -9.06 13.40 -6.92
CA TRP A 5 -7.98 12.55 -7.41
C TRP A 5 -7.16 11.94 -6.27
N GLN A 6 -6.77 12.75 -5.27
CA GLN A 6 -6.01 12.24 -4.11
C GLN A 6 -6.77 11.13 -3.37
N VAL A 7 -8.07 11.31 -3.16
CA VAL A 7 -8.92 10.28 -2.52
C VAL A 7 -9.02 9.04 -3.41
N GLY A 8 -9.23 9.20 -4.72
CA GLY A 8 -9.27 8.10 -5.67
C GLY A 8 -7.98 7.28 -5.69
N THR A 9 -6.83 7.95 -5.77
CA THR A 9 -5.51 7.30 -5.65
C THR A 9 -5.40 6.55 -4.33
N GLY A 10 -5.77 7.16 -3.21
CA GLY A 10 -5.71 6.50 -1.90
C GLY A 10 -6.56 5.22 -1.82
N LEU A 11 -7.76 5.22 -2.42
CA LEU A 11 -8.60 4.03 -2.50
C LEU A 11 -7.98 2.95 -3.39
N VAL A 12 -7.41 3.32 -4.55
CA VAL A 12 -6.74 2.36 -5.44
C VAL A 12 -5.52 1.74 -4.74
N LEU A 13 -4.67 2.54 -4.09
CA LEU A 13 -3.51 2.04 -3.34
C LEU A 13 -3.94 1.15 -2.15
N THR A 14 -5.07 1.46 -1.51
CA THR A 14 -5.66 0.59 -0.48
C THR A 14 -6.10 -0.75 -1.05
N ALA A 15 -6.72 -0.74 -2.24
CA ALA A 15 -7.08 -1.97 -2.94
C ALA A 15 -5.83 -2.76 -3.38
N LEU A 16 -4.77 -2.10 -3.84
CA LEU A 16 -3.50 -2.76 -4.17
C LEU A 16 -2.87 -3.42 -2.95
N ALA A 17 -2.86 -2.75 -1.80
CA ALA A 17 -2.38 -3.32 -0.55
C ALA A 17 -3.14 -4.61 -0.19
N GLY A 18 -4.47 -4.59 -0.27
CA GLY A 18 -5.30 -5.78 -0.06
C GLY A 18 -5.01 -6.89 -1.07
N PHE A 19 -4.85 -6.52 -2.35
CA PHE A 19 -4.56 -7.45 -3.44
C PHE A 19 -3.24 -8.20 -3.21
N VAL A 20 -2.16 -7.47 -2.89
CA VAL A 20 -0.85 -8.08 -2.64
C VAL A 20 -0.81 -8.86 -1.33
N ASP A 21 -1.59 -8.45 -0.32
CA ASP A 21 -1.70 -9.19 0.93
C ASP A 21 -2.42 -10.51 0.76
N ALA A 22 -3.46 -10.59 -0.05
CA ALA A 22 -4.09 -11.88 -0.36
C ALA A 22 -3.13 -12.81 -1.11
N LEU A 23 -2.36 -12.28 -2.07
CA LEU A 23 -1.29 -12.99 -2.76
C LEU A 23 -0.22 -13.52 -1.79
N GLY A 24 0.31 -12.63 -0.94
CA GLY A 24 1.28 -12.96 0.09
C GLY A 24 0.76 -13.97 1.08
N PHE A 25 -0.48 -13.82 1.55
CA PHE A 25 -1.10 -14.71 2.52
C PHE A 25 -1.16 -16.14 2.02
N VAL A 26 -1.62 -16.34 0.78
CA VAL A 26 -1.68 -17.68 0.19
C VAL A 26 -0.28 -18.23 -0.09
N ARG A 27 0.64 -17.42 -0.65
CA ARG A 27 1.98 -17.88 -1.04
C ARG A 27 2.91 -18.14 0.15
N LEU A 28 2.81 -17.34 1.21
CA LEU A 28 3.69 -17.31 2.37
C LEU A 28 3.13 -18.08 3.58
N GLY A 29 2.05 -18.84 3.39
CA GLY A 29 1.50 -19.70 4.45
C GLY A 29 0.85 -18.93 5.60
N GLY A 30 0.19 -17.81 5.31
CA GLY A 30 -0.55 -17.03 6.31
C GLY A 30 0.12 -15.72 6.77
N LEU A 31 1.15 -15.25 6.05
CA LEU A 31 1.83 -13.97 6.31
C LEU A 31 1.45 -12.91 5.28
N TYR A 32 1.56 -11.65 5.67
CA TYR A 32 1.13 -10.51 4.86
C TYR A 32 2.33 -9.69 4.38
N THR A 33 2.20 -8.99 3.26
CA THR A 33 3.25 -8.08 2.76
C THR A 33 3.07 -6.64 3.22
N SER A 34 1.85 -6.27 3.66
CA SER A 34 1.46 -4.92 4.07
C SER A 34 0.87 -4.90 5.49
N PHE A 35 0.15 -5.95 5.90
CA PHE A 35 -0.48 -6.01 7.22
C PHE A 35 0.47 -6.44 8.34
N MET A 36 1.27 -5.48 8.82
CA MET A 36 2.33 -5.75 9.80
C MET A 36 1.83 -6.09 11.20
N SER A 37 0.64 -5.66 11.63
CA SER A 37 0.09 -6.09 12.92
C SER A 37 -0.13 -7.61 12.95
N GLY A 38 -0.63 -8.19 11.85
CA GLY A 38 -0.76 -9.64 11.71
C GLY A 38 0.59 -10.35 11.76
N ASN A 39 1.58 -9.86 11.02
CA ASN A 39 2.93 -10.44 11.03
C ASN A 39 3.60 -10.33 12.40
N THR A 40 3.41 -9.23 13.14
CA THR A 40 3.93 -9.08 14.50
C THR A 40 3.31 -10.09 15.44
N THR A 41 1.99 -10.32 15.36
CA THR A 41 1.33 -11.38 16.13
C THR A 41 1.88 -12.76 15.77
N GLN A 42 2.01 -13.08 14.47
CA GLN A 42 2.58 -14.35 14.02
C GLN A 42 4.01 -14.56 14.51
N LEU A 43 4.86 -13.52 14.40
CA LEU A 43 6.23 -13.52 14.94
C LEU A 43 6.23 -13.83 16.45
N SER A 44 5.39 -13.15 17.23
CA SER A 44 5.27 -13.39 18.67
C SER A 44 4.80 -14.81 19.00
N VAL A 45 3.86 -15.37 18.22
CA VAL A 45 3.39 -16.74 18.39
C VAL A 45 4.52 -17.74 18.14
N PHE A 46 5.28 -17.60 17.05
CA PHE A 46 6.41 -18.49 16.76
C PHE A 46 7.50 -18.41 17.84
N LEU A 47 7.84 -17.20 18.31
CA LEU A 47 8.77 -17.01 19.41
C LEU A 47 8.27 -17.66 20.70
N GLY A 48 6.98 -17.51 21.03
CA GLY A 48 6.38 -18.09 22.22
C GLY A 48 6.35 -19.62 22.23
N HIS A 49 6.26 -20.25 21.04
CA HIS A 49 6.30 -21.70 20.88
C HIS A 49 7.72 -22.25 20.64
N ALA A 50 8.76 -21.40 20.70
CA ALA A 50 10.14 -21.75 20.33
C ALA A 50 10.28 -22.34 18.91
N ASP A 51 9.37 -21.97 18.00
CA ASP A 51 9.39 -22.37 16.60
C ASP A 51 10.27 -21.43 15.77
N PHE A 52 11.58 -21.49 16.02
CA PHE A 52 12.55 -20.59 15.39
C PHE A 52 12.65 -20.75 13.87
N ALA A 53 12.19 -21.87 13.31
CA ALA A 53 12.18 -22.10 11.87
C ALA A 53 11.28 -21.09 11.13
N HIS A 54 10.18 -20.67 11.75
CA HIS A 54 9.19 -19.78 11.13
C HIS A 54 9.29 -18.31 11.58
N VAL A 55 10.21 -17.98 12.49
CA VAL A 55 10.44 -16.61 13.01
C VAL A 55 11.04 -15.67 11.96
N VAL A 56 11.89 -16.20 11.08
CA VAL A 56 12.73 -15.38 10.19
C VAL A 56 11.90 -14.60 9.18
N LEU A 57 10.93 -15.25 8.52
CA LEU A 57 10.14 -14.64 7.47
C LEU A 57 9.26 -13.45 7.94
N PRO A 58 8.47 -13.54 9.02
CA PRO A 58 7.73 -12.38 9.52
C PRO A 58 8.65 -11.26 10.01
N ALA A 59 9.82 -11.57 10.58
CA ALA A 59 10.82 -10.56 10.93
C ALA A 59 11.37 -9.83 9.69
N ILE A 60 11.67 -10.56 8.61
CA ILE A 60 12.08 -9.99 7.32
C ILE A 60 10.99 -9.09 6.74
N LEU A 61 9.72 -9.52 6.80
CA LEU A 61 8.58 -8.74 6.31
C LEU A 61 8.43 -7.43 7.10
N ILE A 62 8.52 -7.49 8.43
CA ILE A 62 8.45 -6.30 9.30
C ILE A 62 9.63 -5.35 9.03
N GLY A 63 10.86 -5.88 8.95
CA GLY A 63 12.06 -5.09 8.67
C GLY A 63 12.04 -4.46 7.28
N GLY A 64 11.63 -5.23 6.26
CA GLY A 64 11.47 -4.77 4.88
C GLY A 64 10.42 -3.67 4.77
N PHE A 65 9.26 -3.86 5.40
CA PHE A 65 8.22 -2.84 5.44
C PHE A 65 8.67 -1.55 6.13
N LEU A 66 9.34 -1.66 7.28
CA LEU A 66 9.89 -0.50 7.97
C LEU A 66 10.92 0.24 7.11
N GLY A 67 11.86 -0.50 6.49
CA GLY A 67 12.83 0.05 5.56
C GLY A 67 12.17 0.74 4.37
N GLY A 68 11.16 0.10 3.77
CA GLY A 68 10.35 0.67 2.70
C GLY A 68 9.64 1.96 3.10
N ALA A 69 9.07 2.01 4.31
CA ALA A 69 8.41 3.21 4.83
C ALA A 69 9.40 4.36 5.04
N ILE A 70 10.60 4.07 5.56
CA ILE A 70 11.69 5.05 5.70
C ILE A 70 12.12 5.57 4.32
N LEU A 71 12.40 4.67 3.37
CA LEU A 71 12.87 5.03 2.04
C LEU A 71 11.82 5.81 1.24
N GLY A 72 10.56 5.36 1.23
CA GLY A 72 9.47 6.04 0.53
C GLY A 72 9.16 7.42 1.13
N SER A 73 9.23 7.54 2.47
CA SER A 73 9.07 8.83 3.15
C SER A 73 10.25 9.76 2.86
N GLY A 74 11.48 9.24 2.91
CA GLY A 74 12.69 9.99 2.55
C GLY A 74 12.63 10.49 1.11
N LEU A 75 12.21 9.64 0.17
CA LEU A 75 12.01 9.99 -1.23
C LEU A 75 10.97 11.12 -1.37
N SER A 76 9.87 11.04 -0.63
CA SER A 76 8.83 12.08 -0.61
C SER A 76 9.31 13.42 -0.03
N ILE A 77 10.26 13.39 0.90
CA ILE A 77 10.83 14.59 1.54
C ILE A 77 11.90 15.23 0.65
N LEU A 78 12.75 14.42 0.01
CA LEU A 78 13.91 14.89 -0.75
C LEU A 78 13.55 15.31 -2.19
N ILE A 79 12.51 14.71 -2.78
CA ILE A 79 12.08 15.05 -4.15
C ILE A 79 11.14 16.27 -4.12
N PRO A 80 11.29 17.23 -5.04
CA PRO A 80 10.38 18.37 -5.15
C PRO A 80 8.91 17.95 -5.20
N SER A 81 8.05 18.70 -4.49
CA SER A 81 6.64 18.36 -4.25
C SER A 81 5.84 17.84 -5.47
N PRO A 82 5.95 18.42 -6.69
CA PRO A 82 5.24 17.88 -7.85
C PRO A 82 5.67 16.46 -8.25
N TRP A 83 6.92 16.09 -7.96
CA TRP A 83 7.55 14.83 -8.38
C TRP A 83 7.61 13.77 -7.27
N ALA A 84 7.30 14.12 -6.03
CA ALA A 84 7.35 13.19 -4.89
C ALA A 84 6.44 11.97 -5.09
N THR A 85 5.15 12.19 -5.38
CA THR A 85 4.18 11.11 -5.64
C THR A 85 4.58 10.19 -6.81
N PRO A 86 4.88 10.70 -8.04
CA PRO A 86 5.26 9.82 -9.14
C PRO A 86 6.56 9.06 -8.88
N ALA A 87 7.51 9.64 -8.16
CA ALA A 87 8.75 8.96 -7.82
C ALA A 87 8.52 7.77 -6.88
N VAL A 88 7.71 7.94 -5.83
CA VAL A 88 7.40 6.84 -4.89
C VAL A 88 6.61 5.72 -5.56
N LEU A 89 5.60 6.06 -6.37
CA LEU A 89 4.81 5.06 -7.10
C LEU A 89 5.65 4.33 -8.17
N GLY A 90 6.55 5.05 -8.85
CA GLY A 90 7.49 4.43 -9.78
C GLY A 90 8.44 3.47 -9.06
N TYR A 91 8.97 3.88 -7.90
CA TYR A 91 9.82 3.03 -7.05
C TYR A 91 9.07 1.78 -6.56
N GLU A 92 7.84 1.93 -6.09
CA GLU A 92 6.96 0.83 -5.70
C GLU A 92 6.75 -0.16 -6.86
N ALA A 93 6.39 0.32 -8.05
CA ALA A 93 6.19 -0.53 -9.21
C ALA A 93 7.44 -1.33 -9.58
N LEU A 94 8.63 -0.70 -9.53
CA LEU A 94 9.91 -1.37 -9.77
C LEU A 94 10.20 -2.46 -8.71
N LEU A 95 9.91 -2.20 -7.44
CA LEU A 95 10.08 -3.19 -6.37
C LEU A 95 9.15 -4.40 -6.56
N ILE A 96 7.90 -4.17 -6.98
CA ILE A 96 6.95 -5.26 -7.26
C ILE A 96 7.41 -6.08 -8.48
N LEU A 97 7.93 -5.44 -9.54
CA LEU A 97 8.50 -6.15 -10.69
C LEU A 97 9.77 -6.94 -10.30
N ALA A 98 10.62 -6.38 -9.43
CA ALA A 98 11.76 -7.09 -8.88
C ALA A 98 11.33 -8.30 -8.06
N ALA A 99 10.28 -8.17 -7.23
CA ALA A 99 9.71 -9.28 -6.48
C ALA A 99 9.18 -10.39 -7.41
N LEU A 100 8.50 -10.02 -8.51
CA LEU A 100 8.05 -10.96 -9.54
C LEU A 100 9.25 -11.67 -10.19
N GLY A 101 10.25 -10.91 -10.67
CA GLY A 101 11.42 -11.47 -11.34
C GLY A 101 12.20 -12.44 -10.45
N VAL A 102 12.48 -12.04 -9.20
CA VAL A 102 13.17 -12.90 -8.23
C VAL A 102 12.30 -14.08 -7.81
N GLY A 103 10.99 -13.88 -7.63
CA GLY A 103 10.06 -14.95 -7.24
C GLY A 103 9.94 -16.05 -8.30
N LEU A 104 10.03 -15.69 -9.59
CA LEU A 104 10.07 -16.64 -10.70
C LEU A 104 11.44 -17.33 -10.85
N ALA A 105 12.53 -16.62 -10.56
CA ALA A 105 13.88 -17.16 -10.70
C ALA A 105 14.32 -18.02 -9.50
N ILE A 106 13.94 -17.63 -8.27
CA ILE A 106 14.38 -18.26 -7.03
C ILE A 106 13.23 -18.33 -5.99
N PRO A 107 12.32 -19.32 -6.10
CA PRO A 107 11.07 -19.35 -5.34
C PRO A 107 11.21 -19.51 -3.82
N GLU A 108 12.33 -20.04 -3.31
CA GLU A 108 12.49 -20.49 -1.91
C GLU A 108 13.13 -19.45 -0.98
N LEU A 109 13.71 -18.36 -1.50
CA LEU A 109 14.59 -17.49 -0.69
C LEU A 109 13.88 -16.43 0.16
N GLY A 110 12.55 -16.29 0.08
CA GLY A 110 11.82 -15.21 0.77
C GLY A 110 12.16 -13.78 0.30
N ILE A 111 13.10 -13.63 -0.65
CA ILE A 111 13.55 -12.34 -1.18
C ILE A 111 12.42 -11.60 -1.91
N ALA A 112 11.57 -12.33 -2.64
CA ALA A 112 10.39 -11.74 -3.26
C ALA A 112 9.46 -11.11 -2.21
N ALA A 113 9.26 -11.79 -1.07
CA ALA A 113 8.46 -11.29 0.04
C ALA A 113 9.08 -10.02 0.67
N PHE A 114 10.41 -9.96 0.78
CA PHE A 114 11.12 -8.76 1.22
C PHE A 114 10.87 -7.58 0.27
N PHE A 115 11.05 -7.74 -1.04
CA PHE A 115 10.79 -6.66 -2.00
C PHE A 115 9.33 -6.19 -1.97
N MET A 116 8.38 -7.11 -1.83
CA MET A 116 6.96 -6.77 -1.66
C MET A 116 6.72 -5.97 -0.37
N ALA A 117 7.34 -6.37 0.75
CA ALA A 117 7.21 -5.65 2.01
C ALA A 117 7.80 -4.23 1.91
N VAL A 118 8.98 -4.08 1.28
CA VAL A 118 9.58 -2.76 1.01
C VAL A 118 8.64 -1.91 0.14
N ALA A 119 8.07 -2.47 -0.93
CA ALA A 119 7.14 -1.77 -1.80
C ALA A 119 5.92 -1.25 -1.03
N MET A 120 5.29 -2.12 -0.24
CA MET A 120 4.12 -1.77 0.56
C MET A 120 4.43 -0.76 1.67
N GLY A 121 5.63 -0.85 2.26
CA GLY A 121 6.13 0.16 3.19
C GLY A 121 6.25 1.53 2.51
N SER A 122 6.83 1.58 1.31
CA SER A 122 7.02 2.82 0.55
C SER A 122 5.70 3.46 0.12
N GLN A 123 4.68 2.67 -0.22
CA GLN A 123 3.35 3.15 -0.61
C GLN A 123 2.72 4.08 0.44
N ASN A 124 3.00 3.85 1.73
CA ASN A 124 2.46 4.68 2.81
C ASN A 124 2.89 6.15 2.75
N ALA A 125 4.02 6.46 2.11
CA ALA A 125 4.45 7.84 1.93
C ALA A 125 3.50 8.63 1.02
N VAL A 126 2.89 7.98 0.02
CA VAL A 126 1.86 8.59 -0.83
C VAL A 126 0.54 8.72 -0.07
N LEU A 127 0.13 7.67 0.65
CA LEU A 127 -1.10 7.68 1.44
C LEU A 127 -1.08 8.75 2.54
N ALA A 128 0.07 9.01 3.16
CA ALA A 128 0.24 10.06 4.17
C ALA A 128 -0.03 11.47 3.64
N GLN A 129 0.06 11.69 2.32
CA GLN A 129 -0.20 12.98 1.67
C GLN A 129 -1.69 13.19 1.34
N VAL A 130 -2.51 12.13 1.39
CA VAL A 130 -3.94 12.19 1.03
C VAL A 130 -4.74 12.79 2.18
N LYS A 131 -5.18 14.05 2.05
CA LYS A 131 -6.01 14.74 3.05
C LYS A 131 -7.32 13.98 3.30
N GLY A 132 -7.50 13.47 4.53
CA GLY A 132 -8.66 12.68 4.94
C GLY A 132 -8.35 11.19 5.09
N PHE A 133 -7.23 10.72 4.57
CA PHE A 133 -6.58 9.49 5.01
C PHE A 133 -5.67 9.86 6.18
N ARG A 134 -5.88 9.23 7.34
CA ARG A 134 -4.98 9.42 8.49
C ARG A 134 -3.66 8.69 8.21
N ALA A 135 -2.53 9.29 8.59
CA ALA A 135 -1.25 8.58 8.65
C ALA A 135 -1.43 7.33 9.54
N GLY A 136 -1.08 6.15 9.00
CA GLY A 136 -1.44 4.85 9.56
C GLY A 136 -2.58 4.14 8.82
N THR A 137 -2.94 4.50 7.59
CA THR A 137 -4.08 3.88 6.86
C THR A 137 -3.85 2.43 6.36
N THR A 138 -2.76 1.79 6.79
CA THR A 138 -2.69 0.33 6.99
C THR A 138 -3.56 -0.17 8.16
N PHE A 139 -4.15 0.73 8.95
CA PHE A 139 -5.18 0.47 9.98
C PHE A 139 -6.57 0.41 9.33
N VAL A 140 -6.83 -0.57 8.46
CA VAL A 140 -8.20 -0.83 8.00
C VAL A 140 -9.12 -1.18 9.18
N THR A 141 -8.57 -1.71 10.28
CA THR A 141 -9.25 -1.82 11.58
C THR A 141 -9.81 -0.49 12.07
N GLY A 142 -9.03 0.61 11.93
CA GLY A 142 -9.46 1.95 12.30
C GLY A 142 -10.54 2.50 11.36
N ALA A 143 -10.44 2.23 10.06
CA ALA A 143 -11.48 2.59 9.09
C ALA A 143 -12.79 1.85 9.38
N LEU A 144 -12.74 0.54 9.65
CA LEU A 144 -13.92 -0.26 9.99
C LEU A 144 -14.56 0.19 11.32
N PHE A 145 -13.74 0.51 12.33
CA PHE A 145 -14.24 1.06 13.59
C PHE A 145 -14.90 2.44 13.39
N SER A 146 -14.24 3.33 12.66
CA SER A 146 -14.75 4.67 12.29
C SER A 146 -16.06 4.59 11.50
N LEU A 147 -16.16 3.64 10.54
CA LEU A 147 -17.38 3.32 9.82
C LEU A 147 -18.51 2.99 10.81
N GLY A 148 -18.28 2.09 11.76
CA GLY A 148 -19.25 1.73 12.79
C GLY A 148 -19.71 2.93 13.64
N GLN A 149 -18.78 3.76 14.09
CA GLN A 149 -19.10 4.98 14.85
C GLN A 149 -19.95 5.96 14.04
N LYS A 150 -19.63 6.18 12.77
CA LYS A 150 -20.35 7.13 11.92
C LYS A 150 -21.70 6.61 11.45
N VAL A 151 -21.84 5.29 11.26
CA VAL A 151 -23.14 4.64 11.05
C VAL A 151 -24.01 4.83 12.30
N ALA A 152 -23.47 4.61 13.50
CA ALA A 152 -24.21 4.84 14.74
C ALA A 152 -24.68 6.30 14.85
N GLN A 153 -23.81 7.28 14.57
CA GLN A 153 -24.17 8.71 14.56
C GLN A 153 -25.29 9.05 13.56
N ALA A 154 -25.26 8.44 12.36
CA ALA A 154 -26.31 8.62 11.36
C ALA A 154 -27.65 8.04 11.83
N LEU A 155 -27.63 6.85 12.43
CA LEU A 155 -28.82 6.18 12.98
C LEU A 155 -29.42 6.95 14.16
N THR A 156 -28.58 7.53 15.02
CA THR A 156 -29.01 8.35 16.16
C THR A 156 -29.30 9.81 15.79
N ARG A 157 -29.12 10.19 14.52
CA ARG A 157 -29.25 11.58 14.02
C ARG A 157 -28.38 12.60 14.77
N THR A 158 -27.27 12.16 15.33
CA THR A 158 -26.29 13.00 16.04
C THR A 158 -25.12 13.41 15.15
N GLY A 159 -25.07 12.90 13.90
CA GLY A 159 -24.09 13.28 12.90
C GLY A 159 -24.66 13.25 11.48
N PRO A 160 -23.84 13.60 10.46
CA PRO A 160 -24.27 13.63 9.07
C PRO A 160 -24.71 12.25 8.57
N PRO A 161 -25.81 12.14 7.81
CA PRO A 161 -26.37 10.85 7.38
C PRO A 161 -25.41 10.02 6.50
N PHE A 162 -24.49 10.67 5.80
CA PHE A 162 -23.49 10.04 4.92
C PHE A 162 -22.05 10.22 5.38
N GLY A 163 -21.83 10.58 6.65
CA GLY A 163 -20.47 10.79 7.19
C GLY A 163 -19.57 9.55 7.11
N TRP A 164 -20.17 8.36 7.06
CA TRP A 164 -19.52 7.05 7.04
C TRP A 164 -18.95 6.63 5.68
N VAL A 165 -19.37 7.27 4.58
CA VAL A 165 -19.06 6.83 3.20
C VAL A 165 -17.55 6.74 2.95
N GLY A 166 -16.77 7.67 3.48
CA GLY A 166 -15.31 7.67 3.31
C GLY A 166 -14.64 6.42 3.91
N ASP A 167 -14.91 6.12 5.18
CA ASP A 167 -14.30 4.96 5.85
C ASP A 167 -14.83 3.64 5.29
N GLY A 168 -16.12 3.60 4.92
CA GLY A 168 -16.72 2.48 4.22
C GLY A 168 -16.05 2.21 2.88
N ALA A 169 -15.73 3.25 2.10
CA ALA A 169 -15.01 3.12 0.85
C ALA A 169 -13.59 2.59 1.03
N VAL A 170 -12.87 3.02 2.08
CA VAL A 170 -11.53 2.50 2.39
C VAL A 170 -11.56 1.01 2.73
N TRP A 171 -12.48 0.61 3.62
CA TRP A 171 -12.64 -0.81 3.97
C TRP A 171 -13.06 -1.66 2.77
N ALA A 172 -14.03 -1.18 1.99
CA ALA A 172 -14.49 -1.86 0.78
C ALA A 172 -13.37 -1.97 -0.27
N ALA A 173 -12.53 -0.95 -0.43
CA ALA A 173 -11.39 -0.98 -1.34
C ALA A 173 -10.40 -2.08 -0.96
N LEU A 174 -10.05 -2.21 0.33
CA LEU A 174 -9.20 -3.31 0.81
C LEU A 174 -9.86 -4.67 0.50
N LEU A 175 -11.15 -4.84 0.83
CA LEU A 175 -11.87 -6.09 0.62
C LEU A 175 -11.91 -6.50 -0.86
N VAL A 176 -12.27 -5.56 -1.75
CA VAL A 176 -12.30 -5.78 -3.20
C VAL A 176 -10.91 -6.11 -3.73
N GLY A 177 -9.90 -5.39 -3.25
CA GLY A 177 -8.50 -5.65 -3.55
C GLY A 177 -8.08 -7.06 -3.19
N ALA A 178 -8.28 -7.46 -1.93
CA ALA A 178 -7.95 -8.79 -1.42
C ALA A 178 -8.70 -9.91 -2.13
N PHE A 179 -10.00 -9.73 -2.39
CA PHE A 179 -10.78 -10.67 -3.19
C PHE A 179 -10.19 -10.81 -4.61
N GLY A 180 -9.90 -9.68 -5.26
CA GLY A 180 -9.27 -9.65 -6.57
C GLY A 180 -7.90 -10.33 -6.58
N GLY A 181 -7.09 -10.12 -5.53
CA GLY A 181 -5.77 -10.72 -5.36
C GLY A 181 -5.83 -12.23 -5.22
N ALA A 182 -6.73 -12.73 -4.37
CA ALA A 182 -6.94 -14.17 -4.20
C ALA A 182 -7.41 -14.83 -5.50
N VAL A 183 -8.37 -14.22 -6.19
CA VAL A 183 -8.89 -14.71 -7.49
C VAL A 183 -7.81 -14.67 -8.57
N ALA A 184 -6.99 -13.62 -8.61
CA ALA A 184 -5.89 -13.50 -9.57
C ALA A 184 -4.79 -14.52 -9.29
N TYR A 185 -4.40 -14.73 -8.03
CA TYR A 185 -3.41 -15.74 -7.65
C TYR A 185 -3.86 -17.15 -8.04
N ALA A 186 -5.14 -17.48 -7.84
CA ALA A 186 -5.68 -18.78 -8.21
C ALA A 186 -5.60 -19.10 -9.71
N ARG A 187 -5.44 -18.09 -10.58
CA ARG A 187 -5.37 -18.26 -12.04
C ARG A 187 -4.00 -17.98 -12.65
N LEU A 188 -3.26 -17.05 -12.06
CA LEU A 188 -2.02 -16.49 -12.61
C LEU A 188 -0.82 -16.75 -11.71
N GLU A 189 -1.03 -17.30 -10.51
CA GLU A 189 0.00 -17.48 -9.48
C GLU A 189 0.82 -16.19 -9.29
N LEU A 190 2.15 -16.28 -9.28
CA LEU A 190 3.03 -15.12 -9.10
C LEU A 190 2.87 -14.07 -10.21
N TYR A 191 2.49 -14.44 -11.44
CA TYR A 191 2.28 -13.48 -12.52
C TYR A 191 1.17 -12.46 -12.21
N ALA A 192 0.29 -12.75 -11.24
CA ALA A 192 -0.68 -11.80 -10.73
C ALA A 192 -0.04 -10.51 -10.19
N LEU A 193 1.23 -10.53 -9.76
CA LEU A 193 2.00 -9.34 -9.32
C LEU A 193 2.20 -8.30 -10.44
N PHE A 194 2.05 -8.68 -11.71
CA PHE A 194 2.06 -7.71 -12.80
C PHE A 194 0.91 -6.70 -12.69
N ILE A 195 -0.24 -7.09 -12.14
CA ILE A 195 -1.41 -6.22 -11.98
C ILE A 195 -1.09 -5.04 -11.05
N PRO A 196 -0.68 -5.23 -9.78
CA PRO A 196 -0.35 -4.11 -8.89
C PRO A 196 0.84 -3.29 -9.40
N ALA A 197 1.84 -3.92 -10.04
CA ALA A 197 2.95 -3.20 -10.67
C ALA A 197 2.47 -2.27 -11.80
N ALA A 198 1.63 -2.76 -12.70
CA ALA A 198 1.10 -1.98 -13.82
C ALA A 198 0.19 -0.84 -13.33
N VAL A 199 -0.65 -1.09 -12.32
CA VAL A 199 -1.51 -0.05 -11.75
C VAL A 199 -0.68 1.02 -11.04
N SER A 200 0.30 0.65 -10.20
CA SER A 200 1.16 1.63 -9.53
C SER A 200 1.99 2.42 -10.54
N GLY A 201 2.55 1.75 -11.57
CA GLY A 201 3.24 2.40 -12.68
C GLY A 201 2.36 3.37 -13.47
N LEU A 202 1.11 3.00 -13.76
CA LEU A 202 0.15 3.90 -14.42
C LEU A 202 -0.18 5.11 -13.56
N LEU A 203 -0.39 4.93 -12.25
CA LEU A 203 -0.61 6.03 -11.32
C LEU A 203 0.62 6.95 -11.24
N ALA A 204 1.83 6.39 -11.28
CA ALA A 204 3.08 7.14 -11.36
C ALA A 204 3.12 8.00 -12.63
N LEU A 205 2.82 7.43 -13.80
CA LEU A 205 2.78 8.15 -15.07
C LEU A 205 1.75 9.28 -15.05
N VAL A 206 0.54 9.02 -14.56
CA VAL A 206 -0.51 10.05 -14.47
C VAL A 206 -0.10 11.17 -13.50
N ALA A 207 0.49 10.82 -12.35
CA ALA A 207 1.00 11.81 -11.40
C ALA A 207 2.15 12.66 -12.01
N ALA A 208 3.03 12.05 -12.80
CA ALA A 208 4.09 12.76 -13.52
C ALA A 208 3.53 13.73 -14.58
N ILE A 209 2.48 13.35 -15.30
CA ILE A 209 1.79 14.25 -16.24
C ILE A 209 1.23 15.48 -15.49
N PHE A 210 0.63 15.28 -14.31
CA PHE A 210 0.18 16.41 -13.48
C PHE A 210 1.34 17.28 -12.99
N ALA A 211 2.48 16.68 -12.65
CA ALA A 211 3.69 17.40 -12.24
C ALA A 211 4.22 18.30 -13.36
N LEU A 212 4.32 17.77 -14.57
CA LEU A 212 4.77 18.49 -15.77
C LEU A 212 3.85 19.69 -16.08
N ARG A 213 2.53 19.50 -16.03
CA ARG A 213 1.55 20.58 -16.25
C ARG A 213 1.65 21.70 -15.20
N HIS A 214 2.05 21.36 -13.98
CA HIS A 214 2.25 22.35 -12.92
C HIS A 214 3.50 23.22 -13.18
N GLN A 215 4.58 22.63 -13.70
CA GLN A 215 5.80 23.37 -14.05
C GLN A 215 5.56 24.33 -15.22
N THR A 216 4.78 23.93 -16.24
CA THR A 216 4.47 24.80 -17.39
C THR A 216 3.66 26.06 -17.04
N MET A 217 2.96 26.08 -15.89
CA MET A 217 2.14 27.23 -15.46
C MET A 217 2.87 28.21 -14.54
N MET A 218 4.09 27.89 -14.10
CA MET A 218 4.92 28.76 -13.24
C MET A 218 6.35 28.78 -13.84
N PRO A 219 6.65 29.67 -14.81
CA PRO A 219 8.00 29.78 -15.35
C PRO A 219 8.98 30.17 -14.23
N GLU A 220 10.25 29.78 -14.36
CA GLU A 220 11.30 30.20 -13.44
C GLU A 220 11.30 31.74 -13.27
N PRO A 221 11.54 32.26 -12.05
CA PRO A 221 11.84 33.67 -11.89
C PRO A 221 13.06 34.01 -12.76
N PRO A 222 13.10 35.17 -13.42
CA PRO A 222 14.26 35.56 -14.23
C PRO A 222 15.52 35.51 -13.37
N ALA A 223 16.59 34.91 -13.93
CA ALA A 223 17.90 34.83 -13.28
C ALA A 223 18.36 36.25 -12.91
N THR A 224 18.50 36.49 -11.60
CA THR A 224 19.07 37.72 -11.03
C THR A 224 20.58 37.71 -11.11
#